data_AF-A0A4R7BWM6-F1
#
_entry.id   AF-A0A4R7BWM6-F1
#
_cell.length_a   1.000
_cell.length_b   1.000
_cell.length_c   1.000
_cell.angle_alpha   90.00
_cell.angle_beta   90.00
_cell.angle_gamma   90.00
#
_symmetry.space_group_name_H-M   'P 1'
#
loop_
_entity.id
_entity.type
_entity.pdbx_description
1 polymer ?
#
loop_
_entity_poly.entity_id
_entity_poly.type
_entity_poly.pdbx_seq_one_letter_code
_entity_poly.pdbx_strand_id
1 'polypeptide(L)'
;MAWGSKIEVFELWAAEGDNDTPLAKRPELPDHLHFAWSSFWALQGDRHLGFGSVGPIPFQALDAYARRCGIIDIDEFDRLHRLIGAMDKVWLDDARRRQEAEARRQRKPS
;
A
#
# COMPACT_ATOMS: atom_id res chain seq x y z
N MET A 1 1.53 -8.74 6.21
CA MET A 1 0.19 -9.03 5.66
C MET A 1 0.10 -10.50 5.34
N ALA A 2 -0.44 -11.30 6.26
CA ALA A 2 -0.64 -12.73 6.03
C ALA A 2 -2.00 -12.92 5.37
N TRP A 3 -2.00 -13.34 4.11
CA TRP A 3 -3.18 -13.92 3.48
C TRP A 3 -3.40 -15.31 4.10
N GLY A 4 -3.87 -15.37 5.35
CA GLY A 4 -4.28 -16.64 5.99
C GLY A 4 -5.56 -17.20 5.34
N SER A 5 -5.81 -18.51 5.51
CA SER A 5 -6.98 -19.38 5.17
C SER A 5 -7.75 -19.20 3.83
N LYS A 6 -7.67 -18.04 3.19
CA LYS A 6 -8.31 -17.70 1.93
C LYS A 6 -7.47 -18.06 0.71
N ILE A 7 -6.15 -18.27 0.88
CA ILE A 7 -5.29 -18.75 -0.22
C ILE A 7 -5.78 -20.12 -0.69
N GLU A 8 -5.99 -21.05 0.24
CA GLU A 8 -6.44 -22.41 -0.07
C GLU A 8 -7.78 -22.42 -0.83
N VAL A 9 -8.71 -21.54 -0.45
CA VAL A 9 -10.00 -21.37 -1.13
C VAL A 9 -9.82 -20.86 -2.56
N PHE A 10 -8.92 -19.89 -2.76
CA PHE A 10 -8.66 -19.35 -4.09
C PHE A 10 -7.85 -20.31 -4.97
N GLU A 11 -6.96 -21.11 -4.38
CA GLU A 11 -6.20 -22.16 -5.08
C GLU A 11 -7.14 -23.27 -5.56
N LEU A 12 -8.13 -23.65 -4.74
CA LEU A 12 -9.18 -24.58 -5.10
C LEU A 12 -10.00 -24.09 -6.31
N TRP A 13 -10.43 -22.82 -6.30
CA TRP A 13 -11.20 -22.23 -7.40
C TRP A 13 -10.37 -22.08 -8.69
N ALA A 14 -9.08 -21.77 -8.58
CA ALA A 14 -8.19 -21.75 -9.73
C ALA A 14 -7.99 -23.16 -10.33
N ALA A 15 -7.91 -24.19 -9.50
CA ALA A 15 -7.81 -25.59 -9.93
C ALA A 15 -9.10 -26.11 -10.60
N GLU A 16 -10.27 -25.57 -10.24
CA GLU A 16 -11.55 -25.85 -10.90
C GLU A 16 -11.70 -25.15 -12.27
N GLY A 17 -10.68 -24.42 -12.73
CA GLY A 17 -10.65 -23.77 -14.04
C GLY A 17 -11.27 -22.37 -14.07
N ASP A 18 -11.61 -21.80 -12.91
CA ASP A 18 -12.03 -20.41 -12.81
C ASP A 18 -10.81 -19.48 -12.83
N ASN A 19 -10.52 -18.96 -14.03
CA ASN A 19 -9.44 -17.99 -14.23
C ASN A 19 -9.82 -16.57 -13.78
N ASP A 20 -11.04 -16.33 -13.30
CA ASP A 20 -11.48 -15.01 -12.82
C ASP A 20 -11.12 -14.75 -11.35
N THR A 21 -10.47 -15.72 -10.69
CA THR A 21 -10.14 -15.66 -9.27
C THR A 21 -9.17 -14.53 -8.93
N PRO A 22 -9.25 -13.97 -7.70
CA PRO A 22 -8.28 -12.97 -7.24
C PRO A 22 -6.82 -13.46 -7.24
N LEU A 23 -6.59 -14.77 -7.10
CA LEU A 23 -5.24 -15.35 -7.23
C LEU A 23 -4.76 -15.37 -8.67
N ALA A 24 -5.60 -15.77 -9.63
CA ALA A 24 -5.24 -15.77 -11.05
C ALA A 24 -4.94 -14.35 -11.57
N LYS A 25 -5.61 -13.33 -11.02
CA LYS A 25 -5.38 -11.91 -11.33
C LYS A 25 -4.29 -11.24 -10.48
N ARG A 26 -3.59 -12.00 -9.65
CA ARG A 26 -2.54 -11.44 -8.78
C ARG A 26 -1.42 -10.89 -9.67
N PRO A 27 -1.06 -9.60 -9.55
CA PRO A 27 0.06 -9.07 -10.30
C PRO A 27 1.37 -9.69 -9.79
N GLU A 28 2.22 -10.11 -10.72
CA GLU A 28 3.61 -10.41 -10.44
C GLU A 28 4.36 -9.10 -10.23
N LEU A 29 5.04 -8.98 -9.09
CA LEU A 29 5.85 -7.81 -8.77
C LEU A 29 7.31 -8.13 -9.10
N PRO A 30 7.97 -7.36 -9.98
CA PRO A 30 9.40 -7.52 -10.23
C PRO A 30 10.23 -7.43 -8.95
N ASP A 31 11.24 -8.29 -8.79
CA ASP A 31 12.08 -8.38 -7.58
C ASP A 31 12.65 -7.02 -7.13
N HIS A 32 13.08 -6.20 -8.08
CA HIS A 32 13.66 -4.88 -7.81
C HIS A 32 12.65 -3.84 -7.25
N LEU A 33 11.35 -4.17 -7.22
CA LEU A 33 10.29 -3.36 -6.62
C LEU A 33 9.84 -3.88 -5.25
N HIS A 34 10.22 -5.10 -4.87
CA HIS A 34 9.82 -5.68 -3.57
C HIS A 34 10.24 -4.79 -2.40
N PHE A 35 11.46 -4.26 -2.44
CA PHE A 35 11.96 -3.38 -1.39
C PHE A 35 11.11 -2.11 -1.24
N ALA A 36 10.80 -1.42 -2.34
CA ALA A 36 9.98 -0.22 -2.30
C ALA A 36 8.55 -0.53 -1.79
N TRP A 37 7.98 -1.64 -2.26
CA TRP A 37 6.67 -2.10 -1.82
C TRP A 37 6.63 -2.42 -0.32
N SER A 38 7.61 -3.16 0.20
CA SER A 38 7.68 -3.46 1.64
C SER A 38 7.90 -2.19 2.48
N SER A 39 8.73 -1.28 1.98
CA SER A 39 9.03 0.00 2.65
C SER A 39 7.79 0.87 2.78
N PHE A 40 6.98 0.95 1.73
CA PHE A 40 5.70 1.66 1.74
C PHE A 40 4.77 1.19 2.87
N TRP A 41 4.64 -0.12 3.06
CA TRP A 41 3.82 -0.69 4.12
C TRP A 41 4.45 -0.54 5.51
N ALA A 42 5.77 -0.59 5.61
CA ALA A 42 6.48 -0.39 6.87
C ALA A 42 6.28 1.04 7.41
N LEU A 43 6.25 2.04 6.53
CA LEU A 43 6.06 3.46 6.84
C LEU A 43 4.60 3.84 7.10
N GLN A 44 3.66 2.88 7.05
CA GLN A 44 2.24 3.20 7.16
C GLN A 44 1.86 3.86 8.49
N GLY A 45 2.52 3.47 9.59
CA GLY A 45 2.27 4.01 10.92
C GLY A 45 2.76 5.43 11.13
N ASP A 46 3.69 5.90 10.29
CA ASP A 46 4.31 7.23 10.45
C ASP A 46 3.49 8.35 9.80
N ARG A 47 2.39 8.01 9.12
CA ARG A 47 1.50 9.01 8.50
C ARG A 47 0.84 9.86 9.59
N HIS A 48 0.88 11.17 9.39
CA HIS A 48 0.14 12.09 10.25
C HIS A 48 -1.37 11.90 10.08
N LEU A 49 -2.08 11.83 11.21
CA LEU A 49 -3.53 11.85 11.27
C LEU A 49 -3.97 13.27 11.63
N GLY A 50 -4.69 13.92 10.71
CA GLY A 50 -5.25 15.26 10.89
C GLY A 50 -6.73 15.24 11.24
N PHE A 51 -7.43 16.37 11.01
CA PHE A 51 -8.87 16.56 11.19
C PHE A 51 -9.72 15.63 10.29
N GLY A 52 -9.70 14.34 10.57
CA GLY A 52 -10.43 13.31 9.82
C GLY A 52 -9.74 12.84 8.54
N SER A 53 -8.54 13.32 8.19
CA SER A 53 -7.80 12.89 7.01
C SER A 53 -6.44 12.30 7.35
N VAL A 54 -5.99 11.36 6.52
CA VAL A 54 -4.64 10.80 6.58
C VAL A 54 -3.74 11.64 5.66
N GLY A 55 -2.60 12.09 6.18
CA GLY A 55 -1.58 12.82 5.43
C GLY A 55 -0.59 11.90 4.71
N PRO A 56 0.25 12.46 3.83
CA PRO A 56 1.30 11.69 3.15
C PRO A 56 2.35 11.16 4.14
N ILE A 57 3.10 10.15 3.69
CA ILE A 57 4.30 9.68 4.40
C ILE A 57 5.27 10.87 4.53
N PRO A 58 5.71 11.23 5.75
CA PRO A 58 6.66 12.32 5.94
C PRO A 58 8.02 12.00 5.31
N PHE A 59 8.62 12.98 4.63
CA PHE A 59 9.96 12.84 4.05
C PHE A 59 11.00 12.40 5.11
N GLN A 60 10.91 12.94 6.32
CA GLN A 60 11.82 12.59 7.42
C GLN A 60 11.68 11.13 7.86
N ALA A 61 10.46 10.57 7.85
CA ALA A 61 10.25 9.16 8.16
C ALA A 61 10.89 8.28 7.08
N LEU A 62 10.75 8.67 5.81
CA LEU A 62 11.39 7.99 4.71
C LEU A 62 12.93 8.08 4.75
N ASP A 63 13.50 9.25 5.01
CA ASP A 63 14.95 9.48 5.16
C ASP A 63 15.52 8.63 6.31
N ALA A 64 14.85 8.63 7.47
CA ALA A 64 15.24 7.79 8.61
C ALA A 64 15.18 6.28 8.28
N TYR A 65 14.15 5.85 7.56
CA TYR A 65 13.99 4.46 7.13
C TYR A 65 15.06 4.05 6.10
N ALA A 66 15.32 4.90 5.10
CA ALA A 66 16.32 4.66 4.07
C ALA A 66 17.71 4.47 4.70
N ARG A 67 18.11 5.37 5.61
CA ARG A 67 19.38 5.26 6.35
C ARG A 67 19.46 3.98 7.17
N ARG A 68 18.36 3.59 7.83
CA ARG A 68 18.28 2.34 8.60
C ARG A 68 18.46 1.10 7.72
N CYS A 69 17.99 1.16 6.47
CA CYS A 69 18.13 0.09 5.49
C CYS A 69 19.48 0.11 4.75
N GLY A 70 20.38 1.05 5.09
CA GLY A 70 21.70 1.16 4.48
C GLY A 70 21.71 1.91 3.14
N ILE A 71 20.64 2.63 2.79
CA ILE A 71 20.63 3.53 1.64
C ILE A 71 21.30 4.84 2.07
N ILE A 72 22.51 5.05 1.54
CA ILE A 72 23.35 6.22 1.83
C ILE A 72 23.54 7.07 0.56
N ASP A 73 23.44 6.44 -0.61
CA ASP A 73 23.54 7.12 -1.89
C ASP A 73 22.31 7.99 -2.18
N ILE A 74 22.55 9.18 -2.73
CA ILE A 74 21.50 10.17 -2.99
C ILE A 74 20.59 9.71 -4.12
N ASP A 75 21.14 9.11 -5.18
CA ASP A 75 20.33 8.66 -6.33
C ASP A 75 19.45 7.46 -5.95
N GLU A 76 19.97 6.56 -5.11
CA GLU A 76 19.18 5.45 -4.54
C GLU A 76 18.04 5.96 -3.65
N PHE A 77 18.32 6.94 -2.80
CA PHE A 77 17.30 7.57 -1.96
C PHE A 77 16.23 8.27 -2.82
N ASP A 78 16.64 9.02 -3.83
CA ASP A 78 15.76 9.71 -4.76
C ASP A 78 14.84 8.73 -5.50
N ARG A 79 15.39 7.60 -5.95
CA ARG A 79 14.61 6.53 -6.57
C ARG A 79 13.57 5.96 -5.62
N LEU A 80 13.95 5.67 -4.37
CA LEU A 80 13.04 5.16 -3.36
C LEU A 80 11.92 6.17 -3.06
N HIS A 81 12.27 7.45 -2.90
CA HIS A 81 11.34 8.53 -2.63
C HIS A 81 10.32 8.72 -3.75
N ARG A 82 10.75 8.67 -5.02
CA ARG A 82 9.85 8.74 -6.17
C ARG A 82 8.86 7.57 -6.20
N LEU A 83 9.35 6.35 -5.98
CA LEU A 83 8.50 5.15 -5.97
C LEU A 83 7.48 5.20 -4.83
N ILE A 84 7.91 5.52 -3.61
CA ILE A 84 7.03 5.60 -2.44
C ILE A 84 6.03 6.74 -2.58
N GLY A 85 6.45 7.92 -3.04
CA GLY A 85 5.56 9.05 -3.28
C GLY A 85 4.46 8.74 -4.31
N ALA A 86 4.79 8.00 -5.38
CA ALA A 86 3.81 7.58 -6.37
C ALA A 86 2.76 6.61 -5.76
N MET A 87 3.20 5.63 -4.98
CA MET A 87 2.31 4.70 -4.27
C MET A 87 1.44 5.42 -3.24
N ASP A 88 2.02 6.34 -2.47
CA ASP A 88 1.34 7.09 -1.42
C ASP A 88 0.25 7.99 -1.99
N LYS A 89 0.49 8.63 -3.13
CA LYS A 89 -0.54 9.41 -3.84
C LYS A 89 -1.77 8.57 -4.18
N VAL A 90 -1.56 7.39 -4.77
CA VAL A 90 -2.67 6.49 -5.14
C VAL A 90 -3.42 6.00 -3.89
N TRP A 91 -2.68 5.68 -2.83
CA TRP A 91 -3.26 5.24 -1.57
C TRP A 91 -4.09 6.33 -0.89
N LEU A 92 -3.61 7.57 -0.85
CA LEU A 92 -4.33 8.72 -0.28
C LEU A 92 -5.62 9.01 -1.05
N ASP A 93 -5.58 8.94 -2.39
CA ASP A 93 -6.77 9.12 -3.21
C ASP A 93 -7.83 8.05 -2.91
N ASP A 94 -7.43 6.79 -2.73
CA ASP A 94 -8.32 5.70 -2.36
C ASP A 94 -8.84 5.85 -0.91
N ALA A 95 -7.97 6.22 0.04
CA ALA A 95 -8.33 6.46 1.43
C ALA A 95 -9.39 7.57 1.55
N ARG A 96 -9.23 8.67 0.82
CA ARG A 96 -10.22 9.75 0.76
C ARG A 96 -11.56 9.26 0.20
N ARG A 97 -11.56 8.52 -0.90
CA ARG A 97 -12.79 7.96 -1.48
C ARG A 97 -13.54 7.06 -0.49
N ARG A 98 -12.81 6.23 0.27
CA ARG A 98 -13.40 5.35 1.29
C ARG A 98 -14.01 6.14 2.43
N GLN A 99 -13.33 7.17 2.93
CA GLN A 99 -13.86 8.06 3.97
C GLN A 99 -15.13 8.79 3.51
N GLU A 100 -15.14 9.31 2.28
CA GLU A 100 -16.33 9.97 1.71
C GLU A 100 -17.51 9.01 1.56
N ALA A 101 -17.26 7.80 1.07
CA ALA A 101 -18.28 6.77 0.93
C ALA A 101 -18.87 6.36 2.29
N GLU A 102 -18.02 6.24 3.32
CA GLU A 102 -18.44 5.93 4.69
C GLU A 102 -19.25 7.08 5.31
N ALA A 103 -18.78 8.32 5.18
CA ALA A 103 -19.52 9.50 5.63
C ALA A 103 -20.90 9.61 4.94
N ARG A 104 -21.00 9.26 3.66
CA ARG A 104 -22.26 9.22 2.92
C ARG A 104 -23.21 8.13 3.43
N ARG A 105 -22.69 6.96 3.80
CA ARG A 105 -23.49 5.87 4.40
C ARG A 105 -24.04 6.29 5.77
N GLN A 106 -23.24 6.93 6.60
CA GLN A 106 -23.65 7.41 7.93
C GLN A 106 -24.68 8.54 7.87
N ARG A 107 -24.70 9.34 6.79
CA ARG A 107 -25.62 10.47 6.60
C ARG A 107 -27.02 10.11 6.07
N LYS A 108 -27.26 8.89 5.60
CA LYS A 108 -28.60 8.44 5.19
C LYS A 108 -29.34 7.95 6.45
N PRO A 109 -30.32 8.69 7.00
CA PRO A 109 -31.16 8.14 8.05
C PRO A 109 -32.02 7.04 7.44
N SER A 110 -32.26 5.99 8.23
CA SER A 110 -33.15 4.89 7.87
C SER A 110 -34.60 5.33 7.70
#